data_AF-A0A9Q3CSY6-F1
#
_entry.id   AF-A0A9Q3CSY6-F1
#
_cell.length_a   1.000
_cell.length_b   1.000
_cell.length_c   1.000
_cell.angle_alpha   90.00
_cell.angle_beta   90.00
_cell.angle_gamma   90.00
#
_symmetry.space_group_name_H-M   'P 1'
#
loop_
_entity.id
_entity.type
_entity.pdbx_description
1 polymer ?
#
loop_
_entity_poly.entity_id
_entity_poly.type
_entity_poly.pdbx_seq_one_letter_code
_entity_poly.pdbx_strand_id
1 'polypeptide(L)'
;MSDKINDLKDNSNIPILNGTYYSEWYRRTKIYLQSKDLLDVCLNSIPTEATPTIVKKWKKASCDAVSFISSKIDPSVFIEVVDDKTMEDAHLLWDKINE
;
A
#
# COMPACT_ATOMS: atom_id res chain seq x y z
N MET A 1 -0.80 34.11 -8.57
CA MET A 1 -1.48 32.95 -9.17
C MET A 1 -1.12 31.79 -8.27
N SER A 2 -1.96 31.51 -7.26
CA SER A 2 -1.64 30.55 -6.22
C SER A 2 -2.10 29.19 -6.70
N ASP A 3 -1.14 28.34 -7.06
CA ASP A 3 -1.41 26.96 -7.44
C ASP A 3 -2.12 26.27 -6.28
N LYS A 4 -3.41 26.00 -6.50
CA LYS A 4 -4.17 25.04 -5.72
C LYS A 4 -3.59 23.67 -6.04
N ILE A 5 -2.49 23.34 -5.38
CA ILE A 5 -2.22 21.96 -5.02
C ILE A 5 -3.37 21.61 -4.09
N ASN A 6 -4.44 21.08 -4.67
CA ASN A 6 -5.39 20.28 -3.93
C ASN A 6 -4.54 19.12 -3.41
N ASP A 7 -3.98 19.30 -2.21
CA ASP A 7 -3.70 18.20 -1.31
C ASP A 7 -4.97 17.35 -1.35
N LEU A 8 -4.88 16.23 -2.06
CA LEU A 8 -5.76 15.10 -1.82
C LEU A 8 -5.46 14.71 -0.38
N LYS A 9 -6.06 15.44 0.57
CA LYS A 9 -6.23 15.00 1.94
C LYS A 9 -7.05 13.74 1.80
N ASP A 10 -6.33 12.65 1.67
CA ASP A 10 -6.87 11.33 1.76
C ASP A 10 -7.49 11.22 3.15
N ASN A 11 -8.80 11.49 3.19
CA ASN A 11 -9.69 11.48 4.35
C ASN A 11 -9.85 10.08 4.94
N SER A 12 -9.03 9.11 4.52
CA SER A 12 -8.86 7.89 5.27
C SER A 12 -8.38 8.31 6.67
N ASN A 13 -9.22 8.09 7.69
CA ASN A 13 -8.89 8.26 9.11
C ASN A 13 -7.86 7.19 9.54
N ILE A 14 -6.87 6.91 8.70
CA ILE A 14 -5.82 5.92 8.87
C ILE A 14 -4.65 6.64 9.54
N PRO A 15 -4.20 6.19 10.73
CA PRO A 15 -3.05 6.79 11.40
C PRO A 15 -1.79 6.61 10.57
N ILE A 16 -0.71 7.30 10.92
CA ILE A 16 0.62 6.99 10.39
C ILE A 16 1.20 5.83 11.19
N LEU A 17 1.73 4.82 10.52
CA LEU A 17 2.44 3.71 11.17
C LEU A 17 3.80 4.20 11.66
N ASN A 18 3.96 4.34 12.97
CA ASN A 18 5.18 4.79 13.65
C ASN A 18 5.61 3.83 14.79
N GLY A 19 5.15 2.58 14.75
CA GLY A 19 5.42 1.56 15.78
C GLY A 19 4.48 1.57 17.00
N THR A 20 3.69 2.62 17.24
CA THR A 20 2.80 2.69 18.43
C THR A 20 1.39 2.14 18.19
N TYR A 21 0.82 2.39 17.01
CA TYR A 21 -0.59 2.10 16.70
C TYR A 21 -0.77 1.01 15.64
N TYR A 22 0.12 0.02 15.61
CA TYR A 22 0.16 -0.99 14.56
C TYR A 22 -1.20 -1.70 14.33
N SER A 23 -1.87 -2.15 15.40
CA SER A 23 -3.16 -2.85 15.25
C SER A 23 -4.29 -1.98 14.67
N GLU A 24 -4.32 -0.68 15.01
CA GLU A 24 -5.32 0.24 14.47
C GLU A 24 -4.99 0.59 13.02
N TRP A 25 -3.72 0.89 12.73
CA TRP A 25 -3.23 1.11 11.38
C TRP A 25 -3.58 -0.07 10.47
N TYR A 26 -3.20 -1.29 10.87
CA TYR A 26 -3.41 -2.51 10.09
C TYR A 26 -4.89 -2.71 9.74
N ARG A 27 -5.79 -2.60 10.73
CA ARG A 27 -7.23 -2.79 10.52
C ARG A 27 -7.81 -1.75 9.56
N ARG A 28 -7.47 -0.48 9.75
CA ARG A 28 -8.04 0.60 8.92
C ARG A 28 -7.47 0.57 7.50
N THR A 29 -6.17 0.32 7.36
CA THR A 29 -5.51 0.13 6.05
C THR A 29 -6.12 -1.06 5.30
N LYS A 30 -6.30 -2.21 5.96
CA LYS A 30 -6.95 -3.38 5.34
C LYS A 30 -8.37 -3.07 4.83
N ILE A 31 -9.18 -2.37 5.63
CA ILE A 31 -10.53 -1.94 5.22
C ILE A 31 -10.47 -1.00 4.01
N TYR A 32 -9.54 -0.04 4.00
CA TYR A 32 -9.39 0.87 2.88
C TYR A 32 -8.97 0.15 1.61
N LEU A 33 -7.95 -0.70 1.67
CA LEU A 33 -7.49 -1.50 0.54
C LEU A 33 -8.62 -2.38 -0.02
N GLN A 34 -9.44 -2.98 0.86
CA GLN A 34 -10.60 -3.75 0.44
C GLN A 34 -11.64 -2.89 -0.28
N SER A 35 -11.91 -1.67 0.20
CA SER A 35 -12.85 -0.74 -0.44
C SER A 35 -12.40 -0.21 -1.80
N LYS A 36 -11.10 -0.39 -2.13
CA LYS A 36 -10.48 0.05 -3.38
C LYS A 36 -10.15 -1.10 -4.33
N ASP A 37 -10.56 -2.33 -4.00
CA ASP A 37 -10.18 -3.55 -4.73
C ASP A 37 -8.65 -3.74 -4.83
N LEU A 38 -7.91 -3.27 -3.82
CA LEU A 38 -6.45 -3.37 -3.72
C LEU A 38 -5.98 -4.42 -2.71
N LEU A 39 -6.87 -4.98 -1.90
CA LEU A 39 -6.46 -5.92 -0.85
C LEU A 39 -5.85 -7.22 -1.42
N ASP A 40 -6.35 -7.70 -2.56
CA ASP A 40 -5.92 -8.99 -3.12
C ASP A 40 -4.43 -9.00 -3.49
N VAL A 41 -3.92 -7.89 -4.05
CA VAL A 41 -2.50 -7.76 -4.41
C VAL A 41 -1.58 -7.59 -3.20
N CYS A 42 -2.11 -7.31 -2.01
CA CYS A 42 -1.36 -7.27 -0.75
C CYS A 42 -1.30 -8.64 -0.07
N LEU A 43 -2.33 -9.48 -0.26
CA LEU A 43 -2.42 -10.77 0.42
C LEU A 43 -1.88 -11.94 -0.41
N ASN A 44 -1.73 -11.75 -1.72
CA ASN A 44 -1.38 -12.81 -2.65
C ASN A 44 -0.27 -12.37 -3.61
N SER A 45 0.56 -13.31 -4.02
CA SER A 45 1.43 -13.15 -5.19
C SER A 45 0.61 -13.16 -6.48
N ILE A 46 1.17 -12.57 -7.55
CA ILE A 46 0.56 -12.64 -8.88
C ILE A 46 0.34 -14.11 -9.29
N PRO A 47 -0.82 -14.48 -9.87
CA PRO A 47 -1.08 -15.86 -10.27
C PRO A 47 -0.07 -16.33 -11.35
N THR A 48 0.48 -17.53 -11.17
CA THR A 48 1.51 -18.12 -12.05
C THR A 48 1.07 -18.23 -13.51
N GLU A 49 -0.21 -18.46 -13.76
CA GLU A 49 -0.79 -18.63 -15.11
C GLU A 49 -1.61 -17.40 -15.56
N ALA A 50 -1.30 -16.21 -15.02
CA ALA A 50 -1.99 -14.98 -15.38
C ALA A 50 -1.75 -14.58 -16.84
N THR A 51 -2.82 -14.22 -17.54
CA THR A 51 -2.72 -13.62 -18.87
C THR A 51 -2.01 -12.26 -18.81
N PRO A 52 -1.39 -11.77 -19.90
CA PRO A 52 -0.73 -10.46 -19.93
C PRO A 52 -1.66 -9.31 -19.47
N THR A 53 -2.95 -9.40 -19.75
CA THR A 53 -3.96 -8.44 -19.31
C THR A 53 -4.15 -8.47 -17.79
N ILE A 54 -4.20 -9.66 -17.19
CA ILE A 54 -4.27 -9.82 -15.74
C ILE A 54 -3.00 -9.29 -15.10
N VAL A 55 -1.82 -9.64 -15.65
CA VAL A 55 -0.53 -9.14 -15.15
C VAL A 55 -0.47 -7.62 -15.13
N LYS A 56 -0.91 -6.96 -16.20
CA LYS A 56 -0.93 -5.50 -16.27
C LYS A 56 -1.86 -4.87 -15.23
N LYS A 57 -3.05 -5.45 -15.03
CA LYS A 57 -4.00 -4.98 -14.00
C LYS A 57 -3.44 -5.21 -12.59
N TRP A 58 -2.83 -6.36 -12.35
CA TRP A 58 -2.21 -6.73 -11.08
C TRP A 58 -1.07 -5.77 -10.73
N LYS A 59 -0.14 -5.53 -11.65
CA LYS A 59 0.97 -4.59 -11.44
C LYS A 59 0.48 -3.18 -11.15
N LYS A 60 -0.56 -2.72 -11.86
CA LYS A 60 -1.15 -1.40 -11.58
C LYS A 60 -1.75 -1.34 -10.16
N ALA A 61 -2.56 -2.32 -9.77
CA ALA A 61 -3.13 -2.40 -8.43
C ALA A 61 -2.04 -2.48 -7.36
N SER A 62 -0.96 -3.25 -7.61
CA SER A 62 0.22 -3.33 -6.74
C SER A 62 0.85 -1.94 -6.53
N CYS A 63 1.13 -1.21 -7.61
CA CYS A 63 1.66 0.15 -7.52
C CYS A 63 0.72 1.10 -6.75
N ASP A 64 -0.59 1.04 -7.02
CA ASP A 64 -1.58 1.87 -6.33
C ASP A 64 -1.62 1.56 -4.81
N ALA A 65 -1.52 0.27 -4.45
CA ALA A 65 -1.45 -0.17 -3.05
C ALA A 65 -0.14 0.24 -2.37
N VAL A 66 1.01 0.06 -3.01
CA VAL A 66 2.32 0.51 -2.48
C VAL A 66 2.33 2.01 -2.26
N SER A 67 1.84 2.79 -3.23
CA SER A 67 1.78 4.24 -3.12
C SER A 67 0.93 4.67 -1.92
N PHE A 68 -0.24 4.03 -1.76
CA PHE A 68 -1.11 4.30 -0.63
C PHE A 68 -0.46 3.92 0.72
N ILE A 69 0.04 2.69 0.86
CA ILE A 69 0.66 2.21 2.11
C ILE A 69 1.84 3.10 2.49
N SER A 70 2.71 3.40 1.53
CA SER A 70 3.88 4.28 1.71
C SER A 70 3.49 5.68 2.19
N SER A 71 2.32 6.19 1.80
CA SER A 71 1.82 7.49 2.29
C SER A 71 1.34 7.47 3.75
N LYS A 72 1.16 6.27 4.32
CA LYS A 72 0.63 6.05 5.67
C LYS A 72 1.65 5.39 6.60
N ILE A 73 2.94 5.42 6.27
CA ILE A 73 4.02 4.97 7.15
C ILE A 73 4.96 6.13 7.47
N ASP A 74 5.51 6.13 8.68
CA ASP A 74 6.50 7.11 9.13
C ASP A 74 7.82 6.92 8.35
N PRO A 75 8.61 7.99 8.10
CA PRO A 75 9.90 7.86 7.42
C PRO A 75 10.86 6.83 8.02
N SER A 76 10.85 6.65 9.35
CA SER A 76 11.67 5.63 10.02
C SER A 76 11.28 4.21 9.59
N VAL A 77 9.98 3.91 9.61
CA VAL A 77 9.42 2.63 9.14
C VAL A 77 9.62 2.47 7.63
N PHE A 78 9.45 3.55 6.85
CA PHE A 78 9.63 3.53 5.41
C PHE A 78 10.99 2.98 5.00
N ILE A 79 12.07 3.49 5.60
CA ILE A 79 13.44 3.06 5.28
C ILE A 79 13.68 1.58 5.61
N GLU A 80 12.95 1.05 6.60
CA GLU A 80 13.06 -0.36 6.99
C GLU A 80 12.31 -1.29 6.02
N VAL A 81 11.12 -0.90 5.57
CA VAL A 81 10.20 -1.78 4.82
C VAL A 81 10.18 -1.52 3.30
N VAL A 82 10.59 -0.34 2.83
CA VAL A 82 10.58 0.01 1.40
C VAL A 82 11.98 -0.14 0.81
N ASP A 83 12.15 -1.10 -0.09
CA ASP A 83 13.38 -1.39 -0.84
C ASP A 83 13.05 -1.73 -2.32
N ASP A 84 14.09 -2.05 -3.10
CA ASP A 84 13.98 -2.37 -4.53
C ASP A 84 12.97 -3.48 -4.85
N LYS A 85 12.67 -4.37 -3.89
CA LYS A 85 11.70 -5.46 -4.07
C LYS A 85 10.29 -5.03 -3.66
N THR A 86 10.16 -4.32 -2.54
CA THR A 86 8.85 -3.96 -1.98
C THR A 86 8.24 -2.72 -2.62
N MET A 87 9.05 -1.86 -3.26
CA MET A 87 8.55 -0.63 -3.90
C MET A 87 7.68 -0.85 -5.16
N GLU A 88 7.69 -2.07 -5.73
CA GLU A 88 6.85 -2.45 -6.87
C GLU A 88 5.88 -3.60 -6.54
N ASP A 89 6.03 -4.22 -5.38
CA ASP A 89 5.30 -5.41 -4.97
C ASP A 89 4.58 -5.20 -3.63
N ALA A 90 3.27 -4.98 -3.71
CA ALA A 90 2.41 -4.72 -2.57
C ALA A 90 2.30 -5.93 -1.63
N HIS A 91 2.46 -7.15 -2.14
CA HIS A 91 2.44 -8.35 -1.31
C HIS A 91 3.72 -8.43 -0.47
N LEU A 92 4.88 -8.23 -1.10
CA LEU A 92 6.16 -8.19 -0.37
C LEU A 92 6.22 -7.04 0.64
N LEU A 93 5.72 -5.85 0.27
CA LEU A 93 5.64 -4.72 1.20
C LEU A 93 4.72 -5.04 2.39
N TRP A 94 3.53 -5.59 2.12
CA TRP A 94 2.56 -5.93 3.14
C TRP A 94 3.11 -6.97 4.11
N ASP A 95 3.73 -8.02 3.59
CA ASP A 95 4.35 -9.07 4.40
C ASP A 95 5.46 -8.50 5.27
N LYS A 96 6.37 -7.70 4.71
CA LYS A 96 7.49 -7.08 5.45
C LYS A 96 7.05 -6.13 6.56
N ILE A 97 5.90 -5.46 6.41
CA ILE A 97 5.31 -4.62 7.47
C ILE A 97 4.75 -5.47 8.62
N ASN A 98 4.40 -6.74 8.36
CA ASN A 98 3.75 -7.62 9.32
C ASN A 98 4.70 -8.68 9.94
N GLU A 99 5.99 -8.66 9.59
CA GLU A 99 7.05 -9.46 10.23
C GLU A 99 7.41 -8.95 11.63
#